data_AF-A0A7T6APP6-F1
#
_entry.id   AF-A0A7T6APP6-F1
#
_cell.length_a   1.000
_cell.length_b   1.000
_cell.length_c   1.000
_cell.angle_alpha   90.00
_cell.angle_beta   90.00
_cell.angle_gamma   90.00
#
_symmetry.space_group_name_H-M   'P 1'
#
loop_
_entity.id
_entity.type
_entity.pdbx_description
1 polymer ?
#
loop_
_entity_poly.entity_id
_entity_poly.type
_entity_poly.pdbx_seq_one_letter_code
_entity_poly.pdbx_strand_id
1 'polypeptide(L)'
;MSRELNFLDLFPSAGELSEGFIQAGVNPVAHVESDQAACFTLRTRMAYHWLQEHGRTKLYADYLNGNISRSKLYEHVPEQVIKSVINAKIGVGTLSDIFRQVNALVDNRALDLIVGDPPCQAYSIVGRSRADLSQTCRLHG
;
A
#
# COMPACT_ATOMS: atom_id res chain seq x y z
N MET A 1 5.49 -3.19 -27.81
CA MET A 1 4.61 -2.65 -26.74
C MET A 1 5.45 -2.57 -25.49
N SER A 2 5.47 -1.41 -24.83
CA SER A 2 6.11 -1.24 -23.52
C SER A 2 5.35 -2.11 -22.52
N ARG A 3 6.06 -2.89 -21.70
CA ARG A 3 5.42 -3.68 -20.64
C ARG A 3 4.93 -2.73 -19.54
N GLU A 4 3.67 -2.85 -19.13
CA GLU A 4 3.16 -2.15 -17.95
C GLU A 4 3.86 -2.65 -16.69
N LEU A 5 4.40 -1.73 -15.90
CA LEU A 5 5.10 -2.04 -14.66
C LEU A 5 4.10 -2.09 -13.51
N ASN A 6 4.21 -3.11 -12.66
CA ASN A 6 3.34 -3.29 -11.50
C ASN A 6 4.11 -3.11 -10.20
N PHE A 7 3.52 -2.44 -9.21
CA PHE A 7 4.17 -2.22 -7.91
C PHE A 7 3.33 -2.62 -6.71
N LEU A 8 4.03 -3.00 -5.64
CA LEU A 8 3.50 -3.22 -4.30
C LEU A 8 3.99 -2.08 -3.42
N ASP A 9 3.06 -1.42 -2.75
CA ASP A 9 3.36 -0.30 -1.89
C ASP A 9 3.24 -0.69 -0.41
N LEU A 10 4.32 -0.52 0.34
CA LEU A 10 4.40 -0.85 1.75
C LEU A 10 4.52 0.44 2.56
N PHE A 11 3.70 0.61 3.59
CA PHE A 11 3.67 1.85 4.39
C PHE A 11 3.37 3.12 3.56
N PRO A 12 2.36 3.10 2.68
CA PRO A 12 2.03 4.22 1.80
C PRO A 12 1.55 5.47 2.56
N SER A 13 1.22 5.37 3.85
CA SER A 13 0.52 6.43 4.57
C SER A 13 -0.76 6.82 3.80
N ALA A 14 -0.94 8.08 3.39
CA ALA A 14 -2.10 8.51 2.61
C ALA A 14 -1.93 8.29 1.08
N GLY A 15 -0.78 7.78 0.64
CA GLY A 15 -0.51 7.34 -0.74
C GLY A 15 0.19 8.37 -1.62
N GLU A 16 0.90 9.34 -1.06
CA GLU A 16 1.62 10.38 -1.78
C GLU A 16 2.62 9.80 -2.78
N LEU A 17 3.44 8.85 -2.34
CA LEU A 17 4.42 8.17 -3.21
C LEU A 17 3.70 7.37 -4.29
N SER A 18 2.64 6.63 -3.91
CA SER A 18 1.82 5.84 -4.83
C SER A 18 1.26 6.68 -5.97
N GLU A 19 0.78 7.88 -5.66
CA GLU A 19 0.20 8.79 -6.63
C GLU A 19 1.19 9.20 -7.71
N GLY A 20 2.46 9.45 -7.34
CA GLY A 20 3.52 9.72 -8.29
C GLY A 20 3.78 8.56 -9.26
N PHE A 21 3.78 7.32 -8.75
CA PHE A 21 3.94 6.12 -9.58
C PHE A 21 2.75 5.91 -10.53
N ILE A 22 1.51 6.11 -10.05
CA ILE A 22 0.30 6.03 -10.87
C ILE A 22 0.35 7.07 -11.99
N GLN A 23 0.71 8.32 -11.69
CA GLN A 23 0.86 9.38 -12.69
C GLN A 23 1.96 9.08 -13.72
N ALA A 24 3.00 8.34 -13.33
CA ALA A 24 4.05 7.86 -14.23
C ALA A 24 3.64 6.63 -15.07
N GLY A 25 2.40 6.14 -14.94
CA GLY A 25 1.90 4.98 -15.67
C GLY A 25 2.33 3.62 -15.09
N VAL A 26 2.67 3.58 -13.81
CA VAL A 26 2.99 2.34 -13.08
C VAL A 26 1.75 1.90 -12.30
N ASN A 27 1.36 0.64 -12.45
CA ASN A 27 0.11 0.11 -11.94
C ASN A 27 0.25 -0.39 -10.49
N PRO A 28 -0.57 0.08 -9.54
CA PRO A 28 -0.58 -0.43 -8.18
C PRO A 28 -1.27 -1.79 -8.14
N VAL A 29 -0.59 -2.78 -7.57
CA VAL A 29 -1.18 -4.11 -7.32
C VAL A 29 -1.84 -4.15 -5.96
N ALA A 30 -1.12 -3.67 -4.94
CA ALA A 30 -1.61 -3.63 -3.58
C ALA A 30 -0.89 -2.55 -2.77
N HIS A 31 -1.59 -2.08 -1.74
CA HIS A 31 -1.08 -1.17 -0.72
C HIS A 31 -1.23 -1.84 0.65
N VAL A 32 -0.16 -1.91 1.43
CA VAL A 32 -0.18 -2.51 2.77
C VAL A 32 0.05 -1.42 3.81
N GLU A 33 -1.03 -1.07 4.52
CA GLU A 33 -1.04 0.00 5.52
C GLU A 33 -1.70 -0.48 6.80
N SER A 34 -1.14 -0.11 7.95
CA SER A 34 -1.64 -0.49 9.26
C SER A 34 -2.67 0.50 9.81
N ASP A 35 -2.53 1.79 9.51
CA ASP A 35 -3.47 2.81 9.96
C ASP A 35 -4.79 2.73 9.19
N GLN A 36 -5.89 2.63 9.93
CA GLN A 36 -7.21 2.43 9.35
C GLN A 36 -7.71 3.67 8.61
N ALA A 37 -7.39 4.88 9.09
CA ALA A 37 -7.79 6.12 8.45
C ALA A 37 -7.07 6.31 7.12
N ALA A 38 -5.76 6.06 7.09
CA ALA A 38 -4.93 6.02 5.89
C ALA A 38 -5.45 4.99 4.87
N CYS A 39 -5.80 3.78 5.32
CA CYS A 39 -6.42 2.77 4.45
C CYS A 39 -7.72 3.27 3.80
N PHE A 40 -8.55 4.01 4.53
CA PHE A 40 -9.76 4.57 3.93
C PHE A 40 -9.46 5.65 2.88
N THR A 41 -8.46 6.49 3.13
CA THR A 41 -7.98 7.47 2.14
C THR A 41 -7.51 6.77 0.87
N LEU A 42 -6.66 5.73 1.02
CA LEU A 42 -6.17 4.93 -0.11
C LEU A 42 -7.31 4.26 -0.88
N ARG A 43 -8.26 3.63 -0.19
CA ARG A 43 -9.42 2.97 -0.84
C ARG A 43 -10.25 3.95 -1.64
N THR A 44 -10.51 5.13 -1.08
CA THR A 44 -11.23 6.20 -1.78
C THR A 44 -10.44 6.69 -3.00
N ARG A 45 -9.11 6.77 -2.91
CA ARG A 45 -8.24 7.13 -4.03
C ARG A 45 -8.21 6.06 -5.12
N MET A 46 -8.15 4.77 -4.76
CA MET A 46 -8.22 3.66 -5.70
C MET A 46 -9.59 3.63 -6.41
N ALA A 47 -10.67 3.87 -5.65
CA ALA A 47 -12.00 4.04 -6.22
C ALA A 47 -12.05 5.22 -7.21
N TYR A 48 -11.42 6.34 -6.87
CA TYR A 48 -11.33 7.50 -7.77
C TYR A 48 -10.63 7.17 -9.08
N HIS A 49 -9.43 6.59 -9.04
CA HIS A 49 -8.67 6.21 -10.25
C HIS A 49 -9.48 5.27 -11.14
N TRP A 50 -10.10 4.24 -10.55
CA TRP A 50 -10.99 3.34 -11.31
C TRP A 50 -12.18 4.07 -11.93
N LEU A 51 -12.86 4.93 -11.18
CA LEU A 51 -13.99 5.71 -11.69
C LEU A 51 -13.57 6.67 -12.82
N GLN A 52 -12.39 7.29 -12.71
CA GLN A 52 -11.83 8.19 -13.70
C GLN A 52 -11.57 7.47 -15.02
N GLU A 53 -10.88 6.32 -14.97
CA GLU A 53 -10.59 5.48 -16.15
C GLU A 53 -11.86 5.01 -16.86
N HIS A 54 -12.95 4.83 -16.12
CA HIS A 54 -14.23 4.37 -16.65
C HIS A 54 -15.21 5.51 -16.97
N GLY A 55 -14.79 6.78 -16.88
CA GLY A 55 -15.62 7.94 -17.19
C GLY A 55 -16.78 8.18 -16.21
N ARG A 56 -16.70 7.64 -14.98
CA ARG A 56 -17.73 7.70 -13.93
C ARG A 56 -17.45 8.74 -12.84
N THR A 57 -16.73 9.82 -13.18
CA THR A 57 -16.30 10.88 -12.25
C THR A 57 -17.45 11.57 -11.51
N LYS A 58 -18.66 11.57 -12.07
CA LYS A 58 -19.86 12.10 -11.42
C LYS A 58 -20.15 11.43 -10.06
N LEU A 59 -19.96 10.11 -9.95
CA LEU A 59 -20.14 9.40 -8.68
C LEU A 59 -19.17 9.88 -7.60
N TYR A 60 -17.94 10.19 -7.99
CA TYR A 60 -16.97 10.76 -7.08
C TYR A 60 -17.35 12.18 -6.67
N ALA A 61 -17.85 13.00 -7.59
CA ALA A 61 -18.38 14.33 -7.25
C ALA A 61 -19.57 14.25 -6.28
N ASP A 62 -20.48 13.29 -6.47
CA ASP A 62 -21.60 13.04 -5.55
C ASP A 62 -21.09 12.66 -4.15
N TYR A 63 -20.01 11.88 -4.06
CA TYR A 63 -19.37 11.58 -2.78
C TYR A 63 -18.77 12.83 -2.12
N LEU A 64 -18.04 13.66 -2.88
CA LEU A 64 -17.44 14.90 -2.36
C LEU A 64 -18.49 15.91 -1.88
N ASN A 65 -19.64 15.97 -2.55
CA ASN A 65 -20.76 16.83 -2.16
C ASN A 65 -21.58 16.26 -0.99
N GLY A 66 -21.27 15.05 -0.51
CA GLY A 66 -22.02 14.39 0.57
C GLY A 66 -23.34 13.77 0.13
N ASN A 67 -23.62 13.70 -1.18
CA ASN A 67 -24.83 13.07 -1.72
C ASN A 67 -24.82 11.54 -1.54
N ILE A 68 -23.64 10.93 -1.52
CA ILE A 68 -23.45 9.51 -1.20
C ILE A 68 -22.39 9.32 -0.12
N SER A 69 -22.55 8.28 0.69
CA SER A 69 -21.54 7.90 1.69
C SER A 69 -20.34 7.20 1.04
N ARG A 70 -19.22 7.13 1.78
CA ARG A 70 -18.03 6.37 1.38
C ARG A 70 -18.34 4.88 1.13
N SER A 71 -19.20 4.27 1.95
CA SER A 71 -19.62 2.87 1.73
C SER A 71 -20.37 2.71 0.42
N LYS A 72 -21.27 3.66 0.09
CA LYS A 72 -21.97 3.68 -1.20
C LYS A 72 -21.01 3.92 -2.36
N LEU A 73 -20.00 4.77 -2.22
CA LEU A 73 -18.97 4.91 -3.24
C LEU A 73 -18.28 3.56 -3.53
N TYR A 74 -17.90 2.81 -2.49
CA TYR A 74 -17.24 1.52 -2.64
C TYR A 74 -18.11 0.46 -3.31
N GLU A 75 -19.43 0.46 -3.07
CA GLU A 75 -20.38 -0.45 -3.74
C GLU A 75 -20.42 -0.25 -5.28
N HIS A 76 -20.00 0.91 -5.79
CA HIS A 76 -20.02 1.22 -7.23
C HIS A 76 -18.73 0.81 -7.96
N VAL A 77 -17.74 0.32 -7.23
CA VAL A 77 -16.41 -0.04 -7.74
C VAL A 77 -16.18 -1.54 -7.49
N PRO A 78 -15.47 -2.26 -8.38
CA PRO A 78 -15.16 -3.68 -8.17
C PRO A 78 -14.46 -3.91 -6.83
N GLU A 79 -14.88 -4.95 -6.12
CA GLU A 79 -14.37 -5.26 -4.78
C GLU A 79 -12.84 -5.43 -4.77
N GLN A 80 -12.27 -5.95 -5.85
CA GLN A 80 -10.82 -6.10 -6.04
C GLN A 80 -10.04 -4.77 -5.94
N VAL A 81 -10.62 -3.65 -6.38
CA VAL A 81 -10.00 -2.32 -6.30
C VAL A 81 -9.96 -1.83 -4.86
N ILE A 82 -10.98 -2.14 -4.06
CA ILE A 82 -11.02 -1.77 -2.64
C ILE A 82 -10.15 -2.71 -1.80
N LYS A 83 -10.13 -4.00 -2.17
CA LYS A 83 -9.31 -5.04 -1.55
C LYS A 83 -7.82 -4.93 -1.88
N SER A 84 -7.44 -4.15 -2.90
CA SER A 84 -6.02 -3.85 -3.16
C SER A 84 -5.37 -3.14 -1.97
N VAL A 85 -6.16 -2.46 -1.13
CA VAL A 85 -5.70 -1.85 0.11
C VAL A 85 -5.89 -2.81 1.28
N ILE A 86 -4.78 -3.45 1.67
CA ILE A 86 -4.68 -4.41 2.75
C ILE A 86 -4.41 -3.64 4.04
N ASN A 87 -5.40 -3.64 4.95
CA ASN A 87 -5.23 -3.03 6.26
C ASN A 87 -4.55 -4.02 7.21
N ALA A 88 -3.23 -4.01 7.27
CA ALA A 88 -2.44 -4.91 8.09
C ALA A 88 -1.15 -4.26 8.59
N LYS A 89 -0.78 -4.57 9.84
CA LYS A 89 0.55 -4.27 10.36
C LYS A 89 1.55 -5.29 9.83
N ILE A 90 2.59 -4.83 9.15
CA ILE A 90 3.68 -5.69 8.68
C ILE A 90 4.53 -6.15 9.88
N GLY A 91 4.68 -7.46 10.03
CA GLY A 91 5.47 -8.09 11.10
C GLY A 91 5.62 -9.60 10.87
N VAL A 92 6.48 -10.25 11.66
CA VAL A 92 6.84 -11.67 11.47
C VAL A 92 5.62 -12.60 11.42
N GLY A 93 4.61 -12.35 12.27
CA GLY A 93 3.40 -13.18 12.32
C GLY A 93 2.34 -12.86 11.25
N THR A 94 2.42 -11.72 10.58
CA THR A 94 1.42 -11.27 9.59
C THR A 94 1.93 -11.33 8.16
N LEU A 95 3.24 -11.42 7.98
CA LEU A 95 3.90 -11.35 6.67
C LEU A 95 3.41 -12.43 5.72
N SER A 96 3.27 -13.68 6.19
CA SER A 96 2.75 -14.80 5.39
C SER A 96 1.34 -14.54 4.86
N ASP A 97 0.49 -13.92 5.69
CA ASP A 97 -0.89 -13.60 5.33
C ASP A 97 -0.97 -12.41 4.37
N ILE A 98 -0.09 -11.42 4.52
CA ILE A 98 0.04 -10.30 3.59
C ILE A 98 0.48 -10.82 2.22
N PHE A 99 1.53 -11.64 2.15
CA PHE A 99 1.97 -12.24 0.88
C PHE A 99 0.88 -13.08 0.22
N ARG A 100 0.13 -13.87 1.00
CA ARG A 100 -1.00 -14.63 0.47
C ARG A 100 -2.06 -13.72 -0.15
N GLN A 101 -2.41 -12.61 0.49
CA GLN A 101 -3.36 -11.64 -0.05
C GLN A 101 -2.82 -10.93 -1.30
N VAL A 102 -1.56 -10.49 -1.27
CA VAL A 102 -0.91 -9.86 -2.44
C VAL A 102 -0.87 -10.83 -3.62
N ASN A 103 -0.46 -12.09 -3.41
CA ASN A 103 -0.42 -13.09 -4.48
C ASN A 103 -1.79 -13.35 -5.10
N ALA A 104 -2.87 -13.31 -4.30
CA ALA A 104 -4.23 -13.43 -4.81
C ALA A 104 -4.66 -12.23 -5.67
N LEU A 105 -4.12 -11.04 -5.40
CA LEU A 105 -4.39 -9.80 -6.17
C LEU A 105 -3.53 -9.69 -7.43
N VAL A 106 -2.32 -10.26 -7.41
CA VAL A 106 -1.37 -10.24 -8.54
C VAL A 106 -1.95 -10.99 -9.75
N ASP A 107 -2.68 -12.08 -9.54
CA ASP A 107 -3.38 -12.88 -10.58
C ASP A 107 -2.59 -13.08 -11.89
N ASN A 108 -1.46 -13.80 -11.80
CA ASN A 108 -0.49 -14.08 -12.88
C ASN A 108 0.23 -12.87 -13.49
N ARG A 109 0.03 -11.65 -12.97
CA ARG A 109 0.84 -10.49 -13.35
C ARG A 109 2.23 -10.60 -12.71
N ALA A 110 3.23 -9.98 -13.33
CA ALA A 110 4.53 -9.85 -12.70
C ALA A 110 4.49 -8.68 -11.72
N LEU A 111 4.95 -8.90 -10.48
CA LEU A 111 5.27 -7.80 -9.55
C LEU A 111 6.69 -7.32 -9.84
N ASP A 112 6.82 -6.06 -10.26
CA ASP A 112 8.08 -5.54 -10.80
C ASP A 112 8.83 -4.65 -9.80
N LEU A 113 8.07 -3.99 -8.93
CA LEU A 113 8.57 -2.97 -8.01
C LEU A 113 7.97 -3.20 -6.63
N ILE A 114 8.80 -3.04 -5.60
CA ILE A 114 8.33 -2.88 -4.23
C ILE A 114 8.80 -1.49 -3.80
N VAL A 115 7.85 -0.66 -3.41
CA VAL A 115 8.08 0.71 -2.93
C VAL A 115 7.55 0.82 -1.52
N GLY A 116 8.06 1.77 -0.76
CA GLY A 116 7.56 2.00 0.58
C GLY A 116 8.48 2.82 1.45
N ASP A 117 7.89 3.57 2.36
CA ASP A 117 8.58 4.39 3.34
C ASP A 117 8.48 3.71 4.71
N PRO A 118 9.41 2.79 5.05
CA PRO A 118 9.34 2.08 6.31
C PRO A 118 9.38 3.07 7.46
N PRO A 119 8.56 2.88 8.51
CA PRO A 119 8.56 3.78 9.66
C PRO A 119 9.98 3.85 10.22
N CYS A 120 10.42 5.05 10.61
CA CYS A 120 11.75 5.32 11.16
C CYS A 120 12.17 4.34 12.30
N GLN A 121 11.19 3.71 12.96
CA GLN A 121 11.34 2.63 13.94
C GLN A 121 12.06 1.36 13.40
N ALA A 122 11.99 1.07 12.10
CA ALA A 122 12.64 -0.10 11.49
C ALA A 122 14.17 0.00 11.59
N TYR A 123 14.74 1.19 11.43
CA TYR A 123 16.19 1.42 11.49
C TYR A 123 16.75 1.37 12.92
N SER A 124 15.91 1.54 13.94
CA SER A 124 16.30 1.36 15.35
C SER A 124 16.45 -0.10 15.76
N ILE A 125 15.77 -1.02 15.06
CA ILE A 125 15.83 -2.47 15.32
C ILE A 125 17.01 -3.10 14.56
N VAL A 126 17.25 -2.69 13.31
CA VAL A 126 18.39 -3.21 12.52
C VAL A 126 19.74 -2.85 13.14
N GLY A 127 19.85 -1.72 13.85
CA GLY A 127 21.03 -1.37 14.65
C GLY A 127 21.26 -2.24 15.90
N ARG A 128 20.22 -2.95 16.41
CA ARG A 128 20.34 -3.85 17.56
C ARG A 128 20.45 -5.33 17.18
N SER A 129 20.03 -5.70 15.97
CA SER A 129 20.17 -7.07 15.44
C SER A 129 21.60 -7.42 15.00
N ARG A 130 22.57 -6.50 15.16
CA ARG A 130 24.01 -6.74 15.06
C ARG A 130 24.72 -6.31 16.35
N ALA A 131 24.36 -6.91 17.48
CA ALA A 131 25.15 -6.80 18.71
C ALA A 131 25.10 -8.12 19.49
N ASP A 132 25.44 -9.21 18.82
CA ASP A 132 26.01 -10.38 19.48
C ASP A 132 27.23 -10.85 18.69
N LEU A 133 28.30 -10.06 18.82
CA LEU A 133 29.67 -10.52 18.56
C LEU A 133 30.55 -9.94 19.67
N SER A 134 30.75 -10.78 20.67
CA SER A 134 31.95 -10.91 21.51
C SER A 134 32.38 -9.72 22.39
N GLN A 135 32.36 -9.98 23.69
CA GLN A 135 33.42 -9.60 24.62
C GLN A 135 34.78 -9.40 23.93
N THR A 136 35.26 -8.16 23.84
CA THR A 136 36.67 -7.80 24.07
C THR A 136 36.81 -6.28 24.00
N CYS A 137 36.93 -5.65 25.17
CA CYS A 137 37.94 -4.64 25.42
C CYS A 137 37.87 -4.26 26.92
N ARG A 138 38.58 -5.05 27.72
CA ARG A 138 39.25 -4.50 28.91
C ARG A 138 40.30 -3.49 28.42
N LEU A 139 40.51 -2.48 29.26
CA LEU A 139 41.71 -1.66 29.55
C LEU A 139 41.25 -0.19 29.61
N HIS A 140 41.01 0.36 30.81
CA HIS A 140 42.00 1.05 31.64
C HIS A 140 42.97 1.93 30.83
N GLY A 141 42.76 3.24 30.95
CA GLY A 141 43.65 4.33 30.59
C GLY A 141 43.14 5.58 31.27
#